data_AF-A0A2K5QUN4-F1
#
_entry.id   AF-A0A2K5QUN4-F1
#
_cell.length_a   1.000
_cell.length_b   1.000
_cell.length_c   1.000
_cell.angle_alpha   90.00
_cell.angle_beta   90.00
_cell.angle_gamma   90.00
#
_symmetry.space_group_name_H-M   'P 1'
#
loop_
_entity.id
_entity.type
_entity.pdbx_description
1 polymer ?
#
loop_
_entity_poly.entity_id
_entity_poly.type
_entity_poly.pdbx_seq_one_letter_code
_entity_poly.pdbx_strand_id
1 'polypeptide(L)' 'MSFPKYKPSHFATLPQTLDPAEYDISLETRRAQVERLAIRARLKREYLLQYNDPHRRGLKEKLIREGKLDRTFNLSY' A
#
# COMPACT_ATOMS: atom_id res chain seq x y z
N MET A 1 12.19 -40.16 -4.84
CA MET A 1 11.30 -39.45 -5.80
C MET A 1 11.44 -37.96 -5.52
N SER A 2 11.79 -37.15 -6.53
CA SER A 2 11.96 -35.69 -6.38
C SER A 2 10.80 -34.97 -7.06
N PHE A 3 10.29 -33.92 -6.43
CA PHE A 3 9.23 -33.09 -7.01
C PHE A 3 9.79 -32.21 -8.14
N PRO A 4 9.01 -31.92 -9.20
CA PRO A 4 9.43 -31.01 -10.26
C PRO A 4 9.61 -29.58 -9.71
N LYS A 5 10.70 -28.91 -10.14
CA LYS A 5 10.98 -27.52 -9.76
C LYS A 5 10.01 -26.56 -10.47
N TYR A 6 9.48 -25.59 -9.73
CA TYR A 6 8.64 -24.52 -10.27
C TYR A 6 9.45 -23.61 -11.21
N LYS A 7 8.84 -23.19 -12.33
CA LYS A 7 9.45 -22.29 -13.31
C LYS A 7 8.58 -21.03 -13.43
N PRO A 8 9.02 -19.89 -12.88
CA PRO A 8 8.26 -18.65 -13.01
C PRO A 8 8.25 -18.14 -14.46
N SER A 9 7.22 -17.41 -14.83
CA SER A 9 7.07 -16.71 -16.10
C SER A 9 6.59 -15.27 -15.87
N HIS A 10 6.54 -14.45 -16.92
CA HIS A 10 6.06 -13.06 -16.80
C HIS A 10 4.64 -12.96 -16.24
N PHE A 11 3.76 -13.89 -16.61
CA PHE A 11 2.37 -13.94 -16.14
C PHE A 11 2.17 -14.83 -14.90
N ALA A 12 3.21 -15.55 -14.47
CA ALA A 12 3.17 -16.45 -13.33
C ALA A 12 4.43 -16.29 -12.48
N THR A 13 4.39 -15.36 -11.53
CA THR A 13 5.52 -15.07 -10.64
C THR A 13 5.86 -16.24 -9.72
N LEU A 14 7.06 -16.20 -9.13
CA LEU A 14 7.48 -17.18 -8.14
C LEU A 14 6.66 -16.99 -6.86
N PRO A 15 6.05 -18.05 -6.30
CA PRO A 15 5.45 -17.99 -4.97
C PRO A 15 6.50 -17.58 -3.94
N GLN A 16 6.11 -16.70 -3.01
CA GLN A 16 7.01 -16.17 -1.98
C GLN A 16 7.67 -17.28 -1.15
N THR A 17 6.96 -18.38 -0.88
CA THR A 17 7.49 -19.53 -0.12
C THR A 17 8.57 -20.34 -0.85
N LEU A 18 8.65 -20.21 -2.18
CA LEU A 18 9.66 -20.86 -3.03
C LEU A 18 10.84 -19.93 -3.33
N ASP A 19 10.75 -18.65 -2.97
CA ASP A 19 11.87 -17.72 -3.09
C ASP A 19 12.92 -18.05 -2.02
N PRO A 20 14.16 -18.43 -2.40
CA PRO A 20 15.21 -18.68 -1.42
C PRO A 20 15.53 -17.44 -0.58
N ALA A 21 15.36 -16.23 -1.15
CA ALA A 21 15.62 -14.99 -0.45
C ALA A 21 14.64 -14.72 0.71
N GLU A 22 13.47 -15.35 0.71
CA GLU A 22 12.49 -15.24 1.80
C GLU A 22 13.05 -15.76 3.13
N TYR A 23 13.95 -16.74 3.07
CA TYR A 23 14.58 -17.36 4.25
C TYR A 23 15.92 -16.73 4.61
N ASP A 24 16.31 -15.62 3.98
CA ASP A 24 17.54 -14.91 4.30
C ASP A 24 17.45 -14.24 5.68
N ILE A 25 18.26 -14.73 6.63
CA ILE A 25 18.32 -14.25 8.01
C ILE A 25 19.49 -13.29 8.27
N SER A 26 20.06 -12.69 7.22
CA SER A 26 21.19 -11.76 7.34
C SER A 26 20.81 -10.51 8.15
N LEU A 27 21.80 -9.87 8.78
CA LEU A 27 21.57 -8.65 9.54
C LEU A 27 21.06 -7.52 8.65
N GLU A 28 21.58 -7.42 7.42
CA GLU A 28 21.22 -6.36 6.47
C GLU A 28 19.78 -6.48 5.97
N THR A 29 19.32 -7.69 5.64
CA THR A 29 17.92 -7.92 5.22
C THR A 29 16.95 -7.54 6.34
N ARG A 30 17.27 -7.89 7.59
CA ARG A 30 16.47 -7.46 8.76
C ARG A 30 16.41 -5.94 8.91
N ARG A 31 17.54 -5.24 8.76
CA ARG A 31 17.58 -3.77 8.80
C ARG A 31 16.72 -3.16 7.70
N ALA A 32 16.88 -3.62 6.46
CA ALA A 32 16.08 -3.15 5.33
C ALA A 32 14.57 -3.42 5.53
N GLN A 33 14.19 -4.58 6.07
CA GLN A 33 12.79 -4.89 6.40
C GLN A 33 12.23 -3.94 7.46
N VAL A 34 12.99 -3.68 8.54
CA VAL A 34 12.59 -2.76 9.62
C VAL A 34 12.45 -1.33 9.08
N GLU A 35 13.37 -0.87 8.25
CA GLU A 35 13.31 0.46 7.63
C GLU A 35 12.08 0.62 6.73
N ARG A 36 11.82 -0.37 5.86
CA ARG A 36 10.60 -0.40 5.02
C ARG A 36 9.34 -0.38 5.88
N LEU A 37 9.32 -1.15 6.98
CA LEU A 37 8.18 -1.19 7.91
C LEU A 37 8.00 0.15 8.62
N ALA A 38 9.08 0.79 9.06
CA ALA A 38 9.03 2.11 9.70
C ALA A 38 8.45 3.18 8.75
N ILE A 39 8.88 3.19 7.49
CA ILE A 39 8.34 4.08 6.46
C ILE A 39 6.84 3.79 6.26
N ARG A 40 6.46 2.52 6.09
CA ARG A 40 5.06 2.11 5.92
C ARG A 40 4.19 2.54 7.11
N ALA A 41 4.69 2.36 8.34
CA ALA A 41 4.00 2.73 9.56
C ALA A 41 3.82 4.26 9.68
N ARG A 42 4.87 5.03 9.36
CA ARG A 42 4.80 6.50 9.33
C ARG A 42 3.74 7.00 8.35
N LEU A 43 3.79 6.54 7.10
CA LEU A 43 2.84 6.94 6.06
C LEU A 43 1.39 6.55 6.44
N LYS A 44 1.21 5.34 6.99
CA LYS A 44 -0.11 4.90 7.47
C LYS A 44 -0.63 5.78 8.61
N ARG A 45 0.23 6.18 9.56
CA ARG A 45 -0.13 7.07 10.66
C ARG A 45 -0.55 8.45 10.15
N GLU A 46 0.25 9.05 9.26
CA GLU A 46 -0.05 10.35 8.65
C GLU A 46 -1.40 10.34 7.93
N TYR A 47 -1.66 9.30 7.12
CA TYR A 47 -2.94 9.09 6.46
C TYR A 47 -4.10 8.98 7.47
N LEU A 48 -3.95 8.17 8.51
CA LEU A 48 -5.01 7.94 9.50
C LEU A 48 -5.31 9.18 10.33
N LEU A 49 -4.32 10.00 10.68
CA LEU A 49 -4.53 11.27 11.38
C LEU A 49 -5.38 12.22 10.54
N GLN A 50 -5.06 12.36 9.25
CA GLN A 50 -5.87 13.17 8.34
C GLN A 50 -7.26 12.57 8.10
N TYR A 51 -7.37 11.25 8.02
CA TYR A 51 -8.66 10.59 7.76
C TYR A 51 -9.62 10.68 8.95
N ASN A 52 -9.10 10.49 10.16
CA ASN A 52 -9.90 10.48 11.39
C ASN A 52 -10.18 11.87 11.96
N ASP A 53 -9.62 12.93 11.40
CA ASP A 53 -9.89 14.31 11.82
C ASP A 53 -11.40 14.64 11.72
N PRO A 54 -12.09 14.92 12.85
CA PRO A 54 -13.51 15.26 12.84
C PRO A 54 -13.80 16.56 12.07
N HIS A 55 -12.86 17.51 12.01
CA HIS A 55 -13.05 18.77 11.29
C HIS A 55 -12.97 18.59 9.77
N ARG A 56 -12.32 17.53 9.28
CA ARG A 56 -12.30 17.16 7.86
C ARG A 56 -13.68 16.70 7.37
N ARG A 57 -14.50 16.08 8.22
CA ARG A 57 -15.91 15.76 7.89
C ARG A 57 -16.73 17.02 7.70
N GLY A 58 -16.51 18.03 8.54
CA GLY A 58 -17.17 19.33 8.40
C GLY A 58 -16.87 20.03 7.08
N LEU A 59 -15.64 19.91 6.54
CA LEU A 59 -15.29 20.42 5.20
C LEU A 59 -16.03 19.67 4.08
N LYS A 60 -16.11 18.34 4.15
CA LYS A 60 -16.91 17.56 3.18
C LYS A 60 -18.39 17.94 3.26
N GLU A 61 -18.98 18.00 4.45
CA GLU A 61 -20.38 18.41 4.64
C GLU A 61 -20.64 19.85 4.20
N LYS A 62 -19.69 20.77 4.40
CA LYS A 62 -19.77 22.14 3.87
C LYS A 62 -19.74 22.13 2.34
N LEU A 63 -18.85 21.36 1.72
CA LEU A 63 -18.75 21.25 0.26
C LEU A 63 -19.98 20.58 -0.38
N ILE A 64 -20.64 19.64 0.33
CA ILE A 64 -21.93 19.05 -0.06
C ILE A 64 -23.03 20.12 0.03
N ARG A 65 -23.13 20.85 1.16
CA ARG A 65 -24.09 21.94 1.35
C ARG A 65 -23.92 23.07 0.32
N GLU A 66 -22.68 23.36 -0.07
CA GLU A 66 -22.35 24.36 -1.09
C GLU A 66 -22.54 23.86 -2.53
N GLY A 67 -22.94 22.59 -2.75
CA GLY A 67 -23.13 22.01 -4.08
C GLY A 67 -21.84 21.94 -4.92
N LYS A 68 -20.68 21.98 -4.26
CA LYS A 68 -19.35 21.98 -4.92
C LYS A 68 -18.74 20.59 -5.01
N LEU A 69 -19.25 19.62 -4.24
CA LEU A 69 -18.68 18.28 -4.16
C LEU A 69 -18.91 17.47 -5.45
N ASP A 70 -20.05 17.67 -6.13
CA ASP A 70 -20.44 16.96 -7.36
C ASP A 70 -20.24 17.78 -8.65
N ARG A 71 -19.38 18.79 -8.66
CA ARG A 71 -18.96 19.41 -9.93
C ARG A 71 -18.08 18.41 -10.67
N THR A 72 -18.72 17.48 -11.36
CA THR A 72 -18.12 16.59 -12.34
C THR A 72 -17.28 17.47 -13.25
N PHE A 73 -15.96 17.38 -13.13
CA PHE A 73 -15.05 17.88 -14.14
C PHE A 73 -15.46 17.15 -15.42
N ASN A 74 -16.19 17.85 -16.29
CA ASN A 74 -16.50 17.39 -17.64
C ASN A 74 -15.15 17.32 -18.38
N LEU A 75 -14.43 16.23 -18.17
CA LEU A 75 -13.39 15.77 -19.06
C LEU A 75 -14.11 15.26 -20.30
N SER A 76 -14.42 16.18 -21.21
CA SER A 76 -14.77 15.84 -22.59
C SER A 76 -13.57 15.08 -23.18
N TYR A 77 -13.80 13.82 -23.56
CA TYR A 77 -12.85 13.00 -24.31
C TYR A 77 -12.92 13.34 -25.79
#